data_AF-A0A926HHC8-F1
#
_entry.id   AF-A0A926HHC8-F1
#
_cell.length_a   1.000
_cell.length_b   1.000
_cell.length_c   1.000
_cell.angle_alpha   90.00
_cell.angle_beta   90.00
_cell.angle_gamma   90.00
#
_symmetry.space_group_name_H-M   'P 1'
#
loop_
_entity.id
_entity.type
_entity.pdbx_description
1 polymer ?
#
loop_
_entity_poly.entity_id
_entity_poly.type
_entity_poly.pdbx_seq_one_letter_code
_entity_poly.pdbx_strand_id
1 'polypeptide(L)' 'KENGIEGTVYVQFVVEKDGSITDVKVVRGIGGGCNEEAMAKVKAMPKWTPGKQQGKPVRVSFTLPVKFKLQ' A
#
# COMPACT_ATOMS: atom_id res chain seq x y z
N LYS A 1 -9.62 -10.94 24.86
CA LYS A 1 -9.17 -9.54 24.70
C LYS A 1 -8.97 -9.31 23.21
N GLU A 2 -10.06 -9.11 22.48
CA GLU A 2 -10.02 -8.61 21.11
C GLU A 2 -9.61 -7.14 21.21
N ASN A 3 -8.32 -6.88 21.00
CA ASN A 3 -7.85 -5.51 20.97
C ASN A 3 -8.58 -4.83 19.82
N GLY A 4 -9.32 -3.76 20.12
CA GLY A 4 -9.97 -2.88 19.14
C GLY A 4 -8.94 -2.21 18.25
N ILE A 5 -8.35 -2.98 17.33
CA ILE A 5 -7.34 -2.56 16.39
C ILE A 5 -8.09 -1.93 15.21
N GLU A 6 -8.67 -0.77 15.50
CA GLU A 6 -9.31 0.08 14.52
C GLU A 6 -8.34 1.20 14.18
N GLY A 7 -8.11 1.42 12.88
CA GLY A 7 -7.19 2.47 12.49
C GLY A 7 -6.78 2.40 11.03
N THR A 8 -5.85 3.27 10.67
CA THR A 8 -5.37 3.40 9.29
C THR A 8 -3.93 2.95 9.21
N VAL A 9 -3.68 1.87 8.47
CA VAL A 9 -2.34 1.46 8.08
C VAL A 9 -1.97 2.21 6.82
N TYR A 10 -0.86 2.93 6.85
CA TYR A 10 -0.32 3.60 5.68
C TYR A 10 0.74 2.71 5.06
N VAL A 11 0.51 2.27 3.84
CA VAL A 11 1.45 1.48 3.06
C VAL A 11 2.01 2.37 1.95
N GLN A 12 3.32 2.56 1.94
CA GLN A 12 4.02 3.20 0.84
C GLN A 12 4.59 2.15 -0.10
N PHE A 13 4.48 2.38 -1.40
CA PHE A 13 5.04 1.52 -2.43
C PHE A 13 5.39 2.34 -3.67
N VAL A 14 6.25 1.81 -4.51
CA VAL A 14 6.64 2.43 -5.78
C VAL A 14 5.91 1.73 -6.91
N VAL A 15 5.25 2.50 -7.76
CA VAL A 15 4.72 2.03 -9.03
C VAL A 15 5.78 2.30 -10.09
N GLU A 16 6.32 1.23 -10.66
CA GLU A 16 7.30 1.27 -11.74
C GLU A 16 6.65 1.66 -13.07
N LYS A 17 7.48 1.98 -14.06
CA LYS A 17 7.05 2.41 -15.40
C LYS A 17 6.24 1.36 -16.16
N ASP A 18 6.37 0.09 -15.80
CA ASP A 18 5.64 -1.04 -16.36
C ASP A 18 4.34 -1.36 -15.60
N GLY A 19 4.05 -0.60 -14.54
CA GLY A 19 2.91 -0.81 -13.65
C GLY A 19 3.14 -1.84 -12.56
N SER A 20 4.33 -2.44 -12.46
CA SER A 20 4.66 -3.31 -11.34
C SER A 20 4.82 -2.50 -10.05
N ILE A 21 4.56 -3.14 -8.91
CA ILE A 21 4.69 -2.54 -7.59
C ILE A 21 5.99 -3.06 -6.95
N THR A 22 6.84 -2.14 -6.53
CA THR A 22 8.12 -2.40 -5.85
C THR A 22 8.19 -1.61 -4.53
N ASP A 23 9.20 -1.88 -3.71
CA ASP A 23 9.48 -1.14 -2.45
C ASP A 23 8.27 -0.99 -1.50
N VAL A 24 7.45 -2.04 -1.35
CA VAL A 24 6.28 -2.02 -0.46
C VAL A 24 6.73 -2.00 1.00
N LYS A 25 6.39 -0.92 1.72
CA LYS A 25 6.72 -0.70 3.12
C LYS A 25 5.56 -0.09 3.89
N VAL A 26 5.43 -0.45 5.16
CA VAL A 26 4.45 0.17 6.06
C VAL A 26 5.10 1.39 6.70
N VAL A 27 4.58 2.58 6.39
CA VAL A 27 5.05 3.85 6.98
C VAL A 27 4.37 4.12 8.31
N ARG A 28 3.14 3.65 8.50
CA ARG A 28 2.41 3.77 9.76
C ARG A 28 1.52 2.56 9.94
N GLY A 29 1.83 1.74 10.92
CA GLY A 29 1.05 0.55 11.28
C GLY A 29 0.17 0.80 12.49
N ILE A 30 -0.87 -0.02 12.63
CA ILE A 30 -1.76 -0.02 13.80
C ILE A 30 -1.46 -1.21 14.74
N GLY A 31 -0.52 -2.08 14.36
CA GLY A 31 -0.13 -3.27 15.12
C GLY A 31 -1.12 -4.43 14.91
N GLY A 32 -0.97 -5.48 15.71
CA GLY A 32 -1.95 -6.58 15.77
C GLY A 32 -2.11 -7.45 14.52
N GLY A 33 -1.08 -7.54 13.66
CA GLY A 33 -1.09 -8.35 12.44
C GLY A 33 -1.64 -7.65 11.19
N CYS A 34 -2.32 -6.49 11.34
CA CYS A 34 -2.88 -5.74 10.21
C CYS A 34 -1.80 -5.21 9.24
N ASN A 35 -0.56 -5.03 9.70
CA ASN A 35 0.54 -4.54 8.88
C ASN A 35 0.92 -5.54 7.78
N GLU A 36 1.08 -6.82 8.14
CA GLU A 36 1.46 -7.89 7.21
C GLU A 36 0.34 -8.14 6.21
N GLU A 37 -0.91 -8.14 6.68
CA GLU A 37 -2.07 -8.32 5.80
C GLU A 37 -2.23 -7.16 4.83
N ALA A 38 -2.03 -5.92 5.27
CA ALA A 38 -2.02 -4.75 4.39
C ALA A 38 -0.92 -4.85 3.32
N MET A 39 0.30 -5.26 3.69
CA MET A 39 1.39 -5.47 2.75
C MET A 39 1.08 -6.59 1.74
N ALA A 40 0.53 -7.71 2.21
CA ALA A 40 0.15 -8.84 1.37
C ALA A 40 -0.91 -8.44 0.35
N LYS A 41 -1.93 -7.68 0.77
CA LYS A 41 -2.98 -7.16 -0.12
C LYS A 41 -2.39 -6.23 -1.18
N VAL A 42 -1.51 -5.31 -0.80
CA VAL A 42 -0.84 -4.41 -1.77
C VAL A 42 0.01 -5.19 -2.77
N LYS A 43 0.76 -6.20 -2.33
CA LYS A 43 1.55 -7.07 -3.23
C LYS A 43 0.69 -7.93 -4.15
N ALA A 44 -0.51 -8.32 -3.72
CA ALA A 44 -1.45 -9.12 -4.50
C ALA A 44 -2.29 -8.28 -5.48
N MET A 45 -2.17 -6.95 -5.47
CA MET A 45 -2.87 -6.10 -6.42
C MET A 45 -2.38 -6.33 -7.86
N PRO A 46 -3.26 -6.19 -8.86
CA PRO A 46 -2.87 -6.25 -10.26
C PRO A 46 -1.92 -5.10 -10.61
N LYS A 47 -1.29 -5.16 -11.80
CA LYS A 47 -0.43 -4.07 -12.28
C LYS A 47 -1.19 -2.74 -12.28
N TRP A 48 -0.57 -1.72 -11.71
CA TRP A 48 -1.11 -0.37 -11.63
C TRP A 48 -0.80 0.43 -12.90
N THR A 49 -1.60 1.45 -13.16
CA THR A 49 -1.26 2.40 -14.23
C THR A 49 -0.08 3.27 -13.76
N PRO A 50 1.06 3.25 -14.44
CA PRO A 50 2.21 4.08 -14.06
C PRO A 50 1.86 5.57 -14.18
N GLY A 51 2.50 6.38 -13.34
CA GLY A 51 2.44 7.84 -13.51
C GLY A 51 3.00 8.23 -14.88
N LYS A 52 2.39 9.21 -15.54
CA LYS A 52 2.89 9.78 -16.80
C LYS A 52 3.29 11.22 -16.56
N GLN A 53 4.54 11.55 -16.88
CA GLN A 53 5.04 12.92 -16.87
C GLN A 53 5.50 13.27 -18.29
N GLN A 54 4.91 14.32 -18.87
CA GLN A 54 5.17 14.72 -20.26
C GLN A 54 5.03 13.55 -21.27
N GLY A 55 4.00 12.73 -21.09
CA GLY A 55 3.72 11.56 -21.95
C GLY A 55 4.63 10.34 -21.72
N LYS A 56 5.67 10.43 -20.89
CA LYS A 56 6.57 9.32 -20.57
C LYS A 56 6.17 8.65 -19.26
N PRO A 57 6.14 7.30 -19.18
CA PRO A 57 5.90 6.62 -17.92
C PRO A 57 7.08 6.88 -16.98
N VAL A 58 6.77 7.28 -15.75
CA VAL A 58 7.73 7.58 -14.69
C VAL A 58 7.43 6.74 -13.46
N ARG A 59 8.48 6.38 -12.72
CA ARG A 59 8.33 5.72 -11.42
C ARG A 59 7.73 6.72 -10.43
N VAL A 60 6.73 6.28 -9.67
CA VAL A 60 6.05 7.14 -8.69
C VAL A 60 5.95 6.42 -7.35
N SER A 61 6.27 7.13 -6.27
CA SER A 61 6.04 6.63 -4.92
C SER A 61 4.61 7.00 -4.50
N PHE A 62 3.80 6.00 -4.17
CA PHE A 62 2.43 6.16 -3.71
C PHE A 62 2.30 5.74 -2.25
N THR A 63 1.40 6.39 -1.51
CA THR A 63 1.07 5.99 -0.14
C THR A 63 -0.43 5.75 -0.05
N LEU A 64 -0.81 4.50 0.20
CA LEU A 64 -2.20 4.06 0.30
C LEU A 64 -2.62 3.93 1.77
N PRO A 65 -3.64 4.69 2.22
CA PRO A 65 -4.24 4.50 3.54
C PRO A 65 -5.23 3.32 3.51
N VAL A 66 -4.89 2.23 4.18
CA VAL A 66 -5.75 1.06 4.39
C VAL A 66 -6.46 1.22 5.74
N LYS A 67 -7.76 1.49 5.71
CA LYS A 67 -8.58 1.60 6.93
C LYS A 67 -9.07 0.22 7.35
N PHE A 68 -8.72 -0.18 8.55
CA PHE A 68 -9.27 -1.35 9.24
C PHE A 68 -10.34 -0.88 10.21
N LYS A 69 -11.52 -1.49 10.13
CA LYS A 69 -12.63 -1.32 11.06
C LYS A 69 -13.01 -2.69 11.61
N LEU A 70 -13.29 -2.78 12.90
CA LEU A 70 -13.94 -3.97 13.43
C LEU A 70 -15.37 -4.00 12.86
N GLN A 71 -15.81 -5.15 12.38
CA GLN A 71 -17.20 -5.37 11.96
C GLN A 71 -18.00 -5.90 13.14
#